data_AF-A0A062VWF6-F1
#
_entry.id   AF-A0A062VWF6-F1
#
_cell.length_a   1.000
_cell.length_b   1.000
_cell.length_c   1.000
_cell.angle_alpha   90.00
_cell.angle_beta   90.00
_cell.angle_gamma   90.00
#
_symmetry.space_group_name_H-M   'P 1'
#
loop_
_entity.id
_entity.type
_entity.pdbx_description
1 polymer ?
#
loop_
_entity_poly.entity_id
_entity_poly.type
_entity_poly.pdbx_seq_one_letter_code
_entity_poly.pdbx_strand_id
1 'polypeptide(L)'
;MWLMFMDGRGCLGDPLMPMDDYPDDPYAVVDVDDLGTVTEAHVLMHRAGMLRQMTDNASVVLAWERVGTDAVGDDDRVWARAMAEAAELLDVPLRAQFIVHARGVRQLHPDDYL
;
A
#
# COMPACT_ATOMS: atom_id res chain seq x y z
N MET A 1 5.85 -5.03 5.12
CA MET A 1 4.74 -4.89 4.16
C MET A 1 5.21 -5.43 2.82
N TRP A 2 4.31 -5.95 1.98
CA TRP A 2 4.63 -6.32 0.59
C TRP A 2 3.96 -5.36 -0.38
N LEU A 3 4.75 -4.89 -1.35
CA LEU A 3 4.28 -4.15 -2.51
C LEU A 3 4.32 -5.11 -3.72
N MET A 4 3.15 -5.40 -4.26
CA MET A 4 2.97 -6.33 -5.38
C MET A 4 2.40 -5.56 -6.56
N PHE A 5 2.77 -5.93 -7.78
CA PHE A 5 2.24 -5.32 -8.99
C PHE A 5 1.54 -6.37 -9.84
N MET A 6 0.46 -5.96 -10.50
CA MET A 6 -0.28 -6.83 -11.39
C MET A 6 -0.10 -6.35 -12.82
N ASP A 7 0.23 -7.25 -13.74
CA ASP A 7 0.34 -6.94 -15.16
C ASP A 7 -1.04 -6.70 -15.81
N GLY A 8 -1.06 -6.34 -17.11
CA GLY A 8 -2.28 -6.11 -17.87
C GLY A 8 -3.20 -7.34 -18.01
N ARG A 9 -2.73 -8.54 -17.69
CA ARG A 9 -3.51 -9.79 -17.68
C ARG A 9 -4.12 -10.09 -16.31
N GLY A 10 -3.80 -9.28 -15.30
CA GLY A 10 -4.17 -9.53 -13.91
C GLY A 10 -3.34 -10.63 -13.25
N CYS A 11 -2.17 -10.95 -13.80
CA CYS A 11 -1.19 -11.84 -13.19
C CYS A 11 -0.19 -11.05 -12.34
N LEU A 12 0.47 -11.71 -11.40
CA LEU A 12 1.58 -11.09 -10.67
C LEU A 12 2.67 -10.71 -11.67
N GLY A 13 3.00 -9.42 -11.72
CA GLY A 13 4.14 -8.89 -12.45
C GLY A 13 5.34 -8.65 -11.53
N ASP A 14 6.47 -8.30 -12.13
CA ASP A 14 7.69 -7.96 -11.41
C ASP A 14 7.80 -6.44 -11.23
N PRO A 15 8.39 -5.95 -10.12
CA PRO A 15 9.00 -6.72 -9.03
C PRO A 15 8.02 -7.01 -7.87
N LEU A 16 8.14 -8.18 -7.25
CA LEU A 16 7.58 -8.38 -5.91
C LEU A 16 8.53 -7.78 -4.87
N MET A 17 8.09 -6.76 -4.13
CA MET A 17 8.99 -6.04 -3.22
C MET A 17 8.58 -6.17 -1.75
N PRO A 18 9.43 -6.76 -0.89
CA PRO A 18 9.31 -6.58 0.54
C PRO A 18 9.70 -5.15 0.91
N MET A 19 8.93 -4.57 1.82
CA MET A 19 9.15 -3.26 2.42
C MET A 19 9.24 -3.45 3.94
N ASP A 20 10.46 -3.42 4.44
CA ASP A 20 10.74 -3.35 5.87
C ASP A 20 10.80 -1.88 6.32
N ASP A 21 10.61 -1.66 7.63
CA ASP A 21 10.80 -0.36 8.29
C ASP A 21 10.07 0.83 7.62
N TYR A 22 8.82 0.60 7.16
CA TYR A 22 7.95 1.71 6.76
C TYR A 22 7.54 2.52 8.01
N PRO A 23 7.20 3.82 7.85
CA PRO A 23 6.92 4.72 8.96
C PRO A 23 5.84 4.20 9.92
N ASP A 24 5.84 4.69 11.17
CA ASP A 24 4.83 4.30 12.15
C ASP A 24 3.45 4.93 11.85
N ASP A 25 3.45 6.22 11.47
CA ASP A 25 2.24 7.01 11.23
C ASP A 25 2.13 7.40 9.74
N PRO A 26 1.10 6.94 9.01
CA PRO A 26 0.93 7.25 7.59
C PRO A 26 0.58 8.73 7.33
N TYR A 27 0.09 9.44 8.34
CA TYR A 27 -0.28 10.85 8.25
C TYR A 27 0.81 11.79 8.77
N ALA A 28 1.94 11.25 9.24
CA ALA A 28 3.10 12.07 9.56
C ALA A 28 3.52 12.88 8.34
N VAL A 29 3.74 14.18 8.55
CA VAL A 29 4.10 15.13 7.50
C VAL A 29 5.62 15.17 7.37
N VAL A 30 6.10 14.99 6.15
CA VAL A 30 7.52 14.97 5.79
C VAL A 30 7.79 15.90 4.61
N ASP A 31 9.00 16.46 4.58
CA ASP A 31 9.47 17.25 3.45
C ASP A 31 10.37 16.40 2.57
N VAL A 32 10.01 16.27 1.29
CA VAL A 32 10.70 15.41 0.32
C VAL A 32 11.06 16.24 -0.89
N ASP A 33 12.34 16.25 -1.27
CA ASP A 33 12.90 17.16 -2.28
C ASP A 33 12.08 17.28 -3.59
N ASP A 34 11.49 16.18 -4.07
CA ASP A 34 10.72 16.14 -5.33
C ASP A 34 9.19 16.22 -5.14
N LEU A 35 8.68 16.14 -3.91
CA LEU A 35 7.24 16.16 -3.59
C LEU A 35 6.82 17.35 -2.72
N GLY A 36 7.79 18.06 -2.13
CA GLY A 36 7.56 19.06 -1.10
C GLY A 36 7.02 18.43 0.19
N THR A 37 6.17 19.19 0.88
CA THR A 37 5.60 18.80 2.17
C THR A 37 4.34 17.95 1.96
N VAL A 38 4.44 16.65 2.25
CA VAL A 38 3.38 15.65 2.04
C VAL A 38 3.33 14.65 3.21
N THR A 39 2.36 13.73 3.23
CA THR A 39 2.30 12.66 4.24
C THR A 39 3.15 11.45 3.85
N GLU A 40 3.54 10.63 4.81
CA GLU A 40 4.27 9.38 4.55
C GLU A 40 3.51 8.43 3.61
N ALA A 41 2.18 8.31 3.74
CA ALA A 41 1.36 7.52 2.81
C ALA A 41 1.41 8.07 1.37
N HIS A 42 1.44 9.40 1.21
CA HIS A 42 1.60 10.03 -0.09
C HIS A 42 2.96 9.68 -0.70
N VAL A 43 4.04 9.76 0.08
CA VAL A 43 5.38 9.38 -0.39
C VAL A 43 5.39 7.93 -0.86
N LEU A 44 4.92 7.00 -0.03
CA LEU A 44 4.91 5.57 -0.35
C LEU A 44 4.07 5.26 -1.59
N MET A 45 2.86 5.82 -1.70
CA MET A 45 2.00 5.60 -2.86
C MET A 45 2.56 6.24 -4.13
N HIS A 46 3.17 7.42 -4.04
CA HIS A 46 3.85 8.05 -5.16
C HIS A 46 4.98 7.16 -5.69
N ARG A 47 5.85 6.66 -4.80
CA ARG A 47 6.93 5.73 -5.17
C ARG A 47 6.40 4.42 -5.76
N ALA A 48 5.30 3.88 -5.21
CA ALA A 48 4.63 2.71 -5.79
C ALA A 48 4.10 2.99 -7.21
N GLY A 49 3.48 4.16 -7.43
CA GLY A 49 3.03 4.60 -8.75
C GLY A 49 4.16 4.72 -9.76
N MET A 50 5.29 5.32 -9.37
CA MET A 50 6.50 5.41 -10.20
C MET A 50 7.00 4.02 -10.62
N LEU A 51 7.15 3.11 -9.66
CA LEU A 51 7.63 1.75 -9.94
C LEU A 51 6.67 0.97 -10.82
N ARG A 52 5.35 1.09 -10.58
CA ARG A 52 4.31 0.50 -11.42
C ARG A 52 4.42 0.98 -12.87
N GLN A 53 4.68 2.26 -13.10
CA GLN A 53 4.88 2.81 -14.46
C GLN A 53 6.19 2.32 -15.09
N MET A 54 7.30 2.36 -14.34
CA MET A 54 8.62 1.93 -14.83
C MET A 54 8.66 0.45 -15.24
N THR A 55 7.80 -0.37 -14.64
CA THR A 55 7.73 -1.82 -14.82
C THR A 55 6.62 -2.25 -15.79
N ASP A 56 5.88 -1.30 -16.37
CA ASP A 56 4.72 -1.54 -17.24
C ASP A 56 3.64 -2.43 -16.60
N ASN A 57 3.50 -2.35 -15.28
CA ASN A 57 2.42 -3.02 -14.58
C ASN A 57 1.11 -2.23 -14.68
N ALA A 58 -0.01 -2.92 -14.52
CA ALA A 58 -1.36 -2.37 -14.65
C ALA A 58 -1.99 -1.89 -13.33
N SER A 59 -1.55 -2.40 -12.18
CA SER A 59 -2.05 -1.98 -10.87
C SER A 59 -1.12 -2.41 -9.73
N VAL A 60 -1.39 -1.86 -8.54
CA VAL A 60 -0.67 -2.15 -7.29
C VAL A 60 -1.57 -2.96 -6.35
N VAL A 61 -0.98 -3.89 -5.60
CA VAL A 61 -1.61 -4.60 -4.49
C VAL A 61 -0.71 -4.45 -3.26
N LEU A 62 -1.31 -4.15 -2.11
CA LEU A 62 -0.60 -4.02 -0.84
C LEU A 62 -0.92 -5.22 0.06
N ALA A 63 0.10 -5.77 0.74
CA ALA A 63 -0.10 -6.77 1.78
C ALA A 63 0.61 -6.35 3.08
N TRP A 64 -0.19 -6.06 4.11
CA TRP A 64 0.23 -5.68 5.45
C TRP A 64 0.59 -6.92 6.25
N GLU A 65 1.87 -7.21 6.38
CA GLU A 65 2.35 -8.35 7.16
C GLU A 65 2.38 -8.03 8.65
N ARG A 66 1.76 -8.91 9.46
CA ARG A 66 1.72 -8.83 10.92
C ARG A 66 2.05 -10.18 11.54
N VAL A 67 2.85 -10.16 12.61
CA VAL A 67 3.02 -11.30 13.50
C VAL A 67 1.88 -11.28 14.51
N GLY A 68 0.88 -12.17 14.37
CA GLY A 68 -0.22 -12.23 15.33
C GLY A 68 -1.57 -12.71 14.79
N THR A 69 -2.64 -12.20 15.40
CA THR A 69 -4.04 -12.60 15.17
C THR A 69 -4.58 -12.09 13.82
N ASP A 70 -5.76 -12.57 13.44
CA ASP A 70 -6.48 -12.21 12.21
C ASP A 70 -7.41 -10.99 12.34
N ALA A 71 -7.40 -10.33 13.51
CA ALA A 71 -8.21 -9.15 13.77
C ALA A 71 -7.55 -7.91 13.16
N VAL A 72 -8.32 -7.13 12.41
CA VAL A 72 -7.90 -5.82 11.87
C VAL A 72 -7.75 -4.84 13.04
N GLY A 73 -6.52 -4.44 13.35
CA GLY A 73 -6.23 -3.44 14.38
C GLY A 73 -6.48 -2.01 13.89
N ASP A 74 -6.48 -1.05 14.81
CA ASP A 74 -6.65 0.37 14.47
C ASP A 74 -5.54 0.85 13.54
N ASP A 75 -4.29 0.45 13.78
CA ASP A 75 -3.14 0.79 12.93
C ASP A 75 -3.30 0.28 11.50
N ASP A 76 -3.85 -0.92 11.31
CA ASP A 76 -4.09 -1.48 9.98
C ASP A 76 -5.16 -0.68 9.22
N ARG A 77 -6.21 -0.23 9.92
CA ARG A 77 -7.25 0.63 9.34
C ARG A 77 -6.69 1.98 8.95
N VAL A 78 -5.88 2.58 9.82
CA VAL A 78 -5.25 3.88 9.61
C VAL A 78 -4.33 3.83 8.37
N TRP A 79 -3.48 2.82 8.27
CA TRP A 79 -2.62 2.62 7.09
C TRP A 79 -3.43 2.32 5.83
N ALA A 80 -4.40 1.41 5.90
CA ALA A 80 -5.20 1.04 4.74
C ALA A 80 -6.02 2.22 4.19
N ARG A 81 -6.58 3.05 5.09
CA ARG A 81 -7.27 4.30 4.73
C ARG A 81 -6.32 5.27 4.05
N ALA A 82 -5.20 5.58 4.68
CA ALA A 82 -4.26 6.55 4.16
C ALA A 82 -3.71 6.14 2.77
N MET A 83 -3.45 4.86 2.55
CA MET A 83 -3.00 4.36 1.25
C MET A 83 -4.10 4.41 0.19
N ALA A 84 -5.36 4.16 0.57
CA ALA A 84 -6.49 4.29 -0.35
C ALA A 84 -6.71 5.76 -0.76
N GLU A 85 -6.68 6.68 0.21
CA GLU A 85 -6.77 8.14 -0.03
C GLU A 85 -5.63 8.64 -0.92
N ALA A 86 -4.39 8.22 -0.62
CA ALA A 86 -3.23 8.59 -1.43
C ALA A 86 -3.30 8.01 -2.85
N ALA A 87 -3.81 6.78 -3.01
CA ALA A 87 -3.98 6.16 -4.32
C ALA A 87 -4.99 6.92 -5.19
N GLU A 88 -6.12 7.31 -4.60
CA GLU A 88 -7.14 8.12 -5.27
C GLU A 88 -6.58 9.50 -5.65
N LEU A 89 -5.89 10.17 -4.73
CA LEU A 89 -5.31 11.49 -4.95
C LEU A 89 -4.26 11.49 -6.08
N LEU A 90 -3.46 10.43 -6.17
CA LEU A 90 -2.35 10.30 -7.12
C LEU A 90 -2.73 9.56 -8.41
N ASP A 91 -4.00 9.17 -8.57
CA ASP A 91 -4.49 8.32 -9.67
C ASP A 91 -3.64 7.05 -9.85
N VAL A 92 -3.22 6.43 -8.73
CA VAL A 92 -2.50 5.15 -8.74
C VAL A 92 -3.52 4.02 -8.62
N PRO A 93 -3.62 3.11 -9.61
CA PRO A 93 -4.59 2.01 -9.55
C PRO A 93 -4.25 0.99 -8.47
N LEU A 94 -4.79 1.21 -7.27
CA LEU A 94 -4.73 0.28 -6.14
C LEU A 94 -5.83 -0.77 -6.28
N ARG A 95 -5.44 -2.01 -6.63
CA ARG A 95 -6.38 -3.10 -6.89
C ARG A 95 -6.96 -3.71 -5.62
N ALA A 96 -6.12 -3.90 -4.60
CA ALA A 96 -6.53 -4.53 -3.35
C ALA A 96 -5.51 -4.26 -2.24
N GLN A 97 -5.99 -4.37 -1.00
CA GLN A 97 -5.17 -4.39 0.20
C GLN A 97 -5.48 -5.68 0.99
N PHE A 98 -4.45 -6.30 1.55
CA PHE A 98 -4.56 -7.53 2.33
C PHE A 98 -3.85 -7.38 3.67
N ILE A 99 -4.32 -8.07 4.69
CA ILE A 99 -3.56 -8.36 5.90
C ILE A 99 -3.06 -9.79 5.79
N VAL A 100 -1.75 -9.98 5.98
CA VAL A 100 -1.11 -11.28 6.10
C VAL A 100 -0.89 -11.55 7.58
N HIS A 101 -1.52 -12.60 8.11
CA HIS A 101 -1.47 -12.97 9.51
C HIS A 101 -1.04 -14.44 9.66
N ALA A 102 -0.81 -14.90 10.89
CA ALA A 102 -0.22 -16.23 11.16
C ALA A 102 -1.04 -17.43 10.64
N ARG A 103 -2.29 -17.22 10.21
CA ARG A 103 -3.20 -18.27 9.75
C ARG A 103 -3.64 -18.10 8.29
N GLY A 104 -3.14 -17.10 7.56
CA GLY A 104 -3.53 -16.85 6.18
C GLY A 104 -3.57 -15.37 5.82
N VAL A 105 -4.46 -15.03 4.89
CA VAL A 105 -4.63 -13.68 4.38
C VAL A 105 -6.10 -13.27 4.45
N ARG A 106 -6.34 -12.01 4.82
CA ARG A 106 -7.66 -11.37 4.78
C ARG A 106 -7.59 -10.18 3.84
N GLN A 107 -8.53 -10.09 2.90
CA GLN A 107 -8.71 -8.87 2.11
C GLN A 107 -9.35 -7.78 2.97
N LEU A 108 -8.83 -6.56 2.86
CA LEU A 108 -9.46 -5.35 3.39
C LEU A 108 -10.41 -4.79 2.33
N HIS A 109 -11.69 -4.70 2.67
CA HIS A 109 -12.68 -3.97 1.91
C HIS A 109 -12.76 -2.51 2.39
N PRO A 110 -13.23 -1.57 1.55
CA PRO A 110 -13.38 -0.18 1.96
C PRO A 110 -14.14 -0.01 3.28
N ASP A 111 -15.22 -0.76 3.51
CA ASP A 111 -16.00 -0.73 4.75
C ASP A 111 -15.21 -1.19 6.01
N ASP A 112 -14.05 -1.84 5.85
CA ASP A 112 -13.16 -2.19 6.97
C ASP A 112 -12.35 -0.98 7.47
N TYR A 113 -12.16 0.07 6.65
CA TYR A 113 -11.26 1.18 6.95
C TYR A 113 -11.78 2.58 6.58
N LEU A 114 -12.94 2.74 5.94
CA LEU A 114 -13.59 4.04 5.69
C LEU A 114 -14.46 4.49 6.87
#